data_AF-A0A4Y2M4E4-F1
#
_entry.id   AF-A0A4Y2M4E4-F1
#
_cell.length_a   1.000
_cell.length_b   1.000
_cell.length_c   1.000
_cell.angle_alpha   90.00
_cell.angle_beta   90.00
_cell.angle_gamma   90.00
#
_symmetry.space_group_name_H-M   'P 1'
#
loop_
_entity.id
_entity.type
_entity.pdbx_description
1 polymer ?
#
loop_
_entity_poly.entity_id
_entity_poly.type
_entity_poly.pdbx_seq_one_letter_code
_entity_poly.pdbx_strand_id
1 'polypeptide(L)'
;MWHKLFLTSFVILVQEGICLTGGKKCPESEDVHPCYCYYLSGHAYLTCKNFTDSEVLRRIFTKSQSYEFTVVVIEDSILEYLPHEIIDSVRMRELQLKKTTLQQAFDQTPLALDSLHALIIDDITIER
;
A
#
# COMPACT_ATOMS: atom_id res chain seq x y z
N MET A 1 -20.99 3.32 -69.45
CA MET A 1 -20.72 3.97 -68.15
C MET A 1 -21.36 3.12 -67.06
N TRP A 2 -20.54 2.42 -66.26
CA TRP A 2 -20.98 1.38 -65.33
C TRP A 2 -21.10 1.97 -63.92
N HIS A 3 -22.28 1.85 -63.30
CA HIS A 3 -22.52 2.10 -61.88
C HIS A 3 -21.91 0.99 -61.01
N LYS A 4 -21.11 1.36 -60.00
CA LYS A 4 -20.88 0.59 -58.74
C LYS A 4 -20.54 1.61 -57.64
N LEU A 5 -21.49 2.07 -56.83
CA LEU A 5 -21.92 1.52 -55.54
C LEU A 5 -20.79 1.24 -54.54
N PHE A 6 -20.75 2.10 -53.52
CA PHE A 6 -20.27 1.97 -52.14
C PHE A 6 -19.62 0.65 -51.74
N LEU A 7 -18.44 0.75 -51.10
CA LEU A 7 -18.07 -0.06 -49.94
C LEU A 7 -17.04 0.72 -49.12
N THR A 8 -17.55 1.48 -48.16
CA THR A 8 -16.80 2.03 -47.04
C THR A 8 -16.21 0.87 -46.24
N SER A 9 -14.89 0.65 -46.33
CA SER A 9 -14.16 -0.18 -45.38
C SER A 9 -13.19 0.72 -44.64
N PHE A 10 -13.75 1.53 -43.73
CA PHE A 10 -12.97 2.15 -42.67
C PHE A 10 -12.73 1.03 -41.65
N VAL A 11 -11.67 0.25 -41.87
CA VAL A 11 -11.21 -0.74 -40.89
C VAL A 11 -10.62 0.07 -39.75
N ILE A 12 -11.47 0.44 -38.80
CA ILE A 12 -11.03 0.94 -37.50
C ILE A 12 -10.44 -0.28 -36.81
N LEU A 13 -9.13 -0.44 -36.91
CA LEU A 13 -8.35 -1.26 -35.98
C LEU A 13 -8.46 -0.59 -34.62
N VAL A 14 -9.58 -0.82 -33.92
CA VAL A 14 -9.66 -0.61 -32.48
C VAL A 14 -8.76 -1.70 -31.90
N GLN A 15 -7.47 -1.39 -31.79
CA GLN A 15 -6.60 -2.05 -30.83
C GLN A 15 -7.19 -1.70 -29.47
N GLU A 16 -8.15 -2.52 -29.02
CA GLU A 16 -8.47 -2.69 -27.62
C GLU A 16 -7.18 -3.18 -26.96
N GLY A 17 -6.30 -2.24 -26.65
CA GLY A 17 -5.24 -2.42 -25.67
C GLY A 17 -5.92 -2.60 -24.33
N ILE A 18 -6.51 -3.77 -24.12
CA ILE A 18 -6.83 -4.24 -22.78
C ILE A 18 -5.46 -4.52 -22.17
N CYS A 19 -4.86 -3.48 -21.60
CA CYS A 19 -3.76 -3.62 -20.68
C CYS A 19 -4.36 -4.34 -19.47
N LEU A 20 -4.42 -5.68 -19.53
CA LEU A 20 -4.57 -6.52 -18.35
C LEU A 20 -3.27 -6.40 -17.57
N THR A 21 -2.98 -5.21 -17.05
CA THR A 21 -2.03 -5.07 -15.96
C THR A 21 -2.71 -5.68 -14.76
N GLY A 22 -2.62 -7.02 -14.66
CA GLY A 22 -2.66 -7.69 -13.38
C GLY A 22 -1.47 -7.15 -12.59
N GLY A 23 -1.62 -5.96 -12.02
CA GLY A 23 -0.60 -5.31 -11.22
C GLY A 23 -0.15 -6.29 -10.15
N LYS A 24 1.17 -6.39 -9.94
CA LYS A 24 1.72 -7.19 -8.85
C LYS A 24 0.96 -6.80 -7.58
N LYS A 25 0.43 -7.79 -6.88
CA LYS A 25 -0.41 -7.55 -5.69
C LYS A 25 0.44 -7.19 -4.46
N CYS A 26 1.69 -7.62 -4.48
CA CYS A 26 2.72 -7.28 -3.52
C CYS A 26 3.91 -6.63 -4.23
N PRO A 27 4.59 -5.66 -3.59
CA PRO A 27 5.89 -5.20 -4.06
C PRO A 27 6.94 -6.32 -4.02
N GLU A 28 8.07 -6.09 -4.69
CA GLU A 28 9.22 -6.97 -4.59
C GLU A 28 9.72 -7.04 -3.13
N SER A 29 10.23 -8.20 -2.72
CA SER A 29 10.68 -8.38 -1.33
C SER A 29 11.81 -7.43 -0.92
N GLU A 30 12.65 -7.03 -1.88
CA GLU A 30 13.73 -6.06 -1.68
C GLU A 30 13.22 -4.63 -1.46
N ASP A 31 12.03 -4.31 -1.97
CA ASP A 31 11.41 -2.99 -1.82
C ASP A 31 10.74 -2.81 -0.47
N VAL A 32 10.28 -3.91 0.13
CA VAL A 32 9.57 -3.91 1.41
C VAL A 32 10.41 -4.40 2.59
N HIS A 33 11.67 -4.81 2.39
CA HIS A 33 12.51 -5.31 3.49
C HIS A 33 12.69 -4.26 4.62
N PRO A 34 12.52 -4.61 5.91
CA PRO A 34 12.42 -5.95 6.51
C PRO A 34 11.00 -6.53 6.60
N CYS A 35 10.02 -5.90 5.97
CA CYS A 35 8.66 -6.40 5.93
C CYS A 35 8.51 -7.55 4.93
N TYR A 36 7.44 -8.32 5.12
CA TYR A 36 7.00 -9.39 4.25
C TYR A 36 5.61 -9.05 3.72
N CYS A 37 5.43 -9.16 2.40
CA CYS A 37 4.13 -9.03 1.75
C CYS A 37 3.63 -10.38 1.26
N TYR A 38 2.36 -10.66 1.48
CA TYR A 38 1.70 -11.84 0.94
C TYR A 38 0.30 -11.52 0.43
N TYR A 39 -0.17 -12.35 -0.49
CA TYR A 39 -1.50 -12.24 -1.10
C TYR A 39 -2.33 -13.46 -0.76
N LEU A 40 -3.48 -13.23 -0.12
CA LEU A 40 -4.38 -14.29 0.33
C LEU A 40 -5.83 -13.89 0.04
N SER A 41 -6.61 -14.80 -0.54
CA SER A 41 -8.06 -14.64 -0.76
C SER A 41 -8.46 -13.33 -1.47
N GLY A 42 -7.64 -12.82 -2.38
CA GLY A 42 -7.93 -11.57 -3.09
C GLY A 42 -7.32 -10.31 -2.48
N HIS A 43 -6.67 -10.42 -1.32
CA HIS A 43 -6.21 -9.32 -0.49
C HIS A 43 -4.70 -9.34 -0.28
N ALA A 44 -4.06 -8.17 -0.32
CA ALA A 44 -2.64 -8.01 -0.01
C ALA A 44 -2.45 -7.61 1.45
N TYR A 45 -1.45 -8.20 2.09
CA TYR A 45 -1.12 -8.01 3.50
C TYR A 45 0.36 -7.68 3.62
N LEU A 46 0.69 -6.70 4.45
CA LEU A 46 2.07 -6.31 4.73
C LEU A 46 2.35 -6.50 6.22
N THR A 47 3.47 -7.15 6.56
CA THR A 47 3.86 -7.36 7.95
C THR A 47 5.32 -6.99 8.14
N CYS A 48 5.56 -6.00 8.98
CA CYS A 48 6.86 -5.46 9.36
C CYS A 48 7.19 -5.89 10.78
N LYS A 49 8.39 -6.43 11.01
CA LYS A 49 8.79 -6.91 12.34
C LYS A 49 10.21 -6.53 12.72
N ASN A 50 10.46 -6.38 14.01
CA ASN A 50 11.80 -6.32 14.59
C ASN A 50 12.70 -5.23 13.98
N PHE A 51 12.22 -3.98 14.01
CA PHE A 51 12.99 -2.83 13.56
C PHE A 51 12.79 -1.63 14.49
N THR A 52 13.76 -0.72 14.52
CA THR A 52 13.78 0.41 15.45
C THR A 52 13.82 1.78 14.79
N ASP A 53 13.92 1.82 13.47
CA ASP A 53 14.11 3.06 12.70
C ASP A 53 12.84 3.38 11.90
N SER A 54 12.18 4.51 12.22
CA SER A 54 10.97 4.97 11.55
C SER A 54 11.19 5.28 10.06
N GLU A 55 12.42 5.62 9.64
CA GLU A 55 12.75 5.87 8.23
C GLU A 55 12.64 4.61 7.35
N VAL A 56 12.76 3.43 7.95
CA VAL A 56 12.47 2.15 7.27
C VAL A 56 11.06 2.14 6.72
N LEU A 57 10.08 2.61 7.50
CA LEU A 57 8.70 2.68 7.04
C LEU A 57 8.55 3.68 5.89
N ARG A 58 9.09 4.89 6.02
CA ARG A 58 9.00 5.91 4.94
C ARG A 58 9.51 5.37 3.61
N ARG A 59 10.66 4.69 3.61
CA ARG A 59 11.22 4.05 2.42
C ARG A 59 10.28 3.01 1.82
N ILE A 60 9.73 2.13 2.65
CA ILE A 60 8.86 1.02 2.22
C ILE A 60 7.56 1.55 1.63
N PHE A 61 6.90 2.49 2.31
CA PHE A 61 5.64 3.05 1.83
C PHE A 61 5.83 3.94 0.60
N THR A 62 6.96 4.64 0.47
CA THR A 62 7.33 5.35 -0.77
C THR A 62 7.40 4.40 -1.97
N LYS A 63 7.99 3.20 -1.79
CA LYS A 63 8.05 2.17 -2.83
C LYS A 63 6.73 1.43 -3.04
N SER A 64 5.76 1.60 -2.14
CA SER A 64 4.49 0.88 -2.14
C SER A 64 3.28 1.73 -2.54
N GLN A 65 3.49 2.97 -3.02
CA GLN A 65 2.42 3.93 -3.38
C GLN A 65 1.42 3.42 -4.44
N SER A 66 1.87 2.52 -5.32
CA SER A 66 1.02 1.93 -6.37
C SER A 66 0.25 0.67 -5.91
N TYR A 67 0.44 0.25 -4.65
CA TYR A 67 -0.17 -0.96 -4.09
C TYR A 67 -1.31 -0.59 -3.13
N GLU A 68 -2.24 -1.53 -2.96
CA GLU A 68 -3.35 -1.42 -2.01
C GLU A 68 -3.27 -2.59 -1.03
N PHE A 69 -3.09 -2.28 0.25
CA PHE A 69 -3.04 -3.26 1.32
C PHE A 69 -4.40 -3.34 2.02
N THR A 70 -4.83 -4.55 2.36
CA THR A 70 -5.99 -4.73 3.21
C THR A 70 -5.60 -4.50 4.67
N VAL A 71 -4.51 -5.11 5.11
CA VAL A 71 -3.99 -4.94 6.48
C VAL A 71 -2.49 -4.72 6.42
N VAL A 72 -2.03 -3.73 7.18
CA VAL A 72 -0.62 -3.50 7.47
C VAL A 72 -0.40 -3.76 8.96
N VAL A 73 0.58 -4.61 9.26
CA VAL A 73 0.93 -4.99 10.64
C VAL A 73 2.36 -4.53 10.93
N ILE A 74 2.53 -3.78 12.01
CA ILE A 74 3.83 -3.47 12.61
C ILE A 74 3.87 -4.21 13.95
N GLU A 75 4.85 -5.09 14.11
CA GLU A 75 4.93 -5.99 15.27
C GLU A 75 6.36 -6.04 15.84
N ASP A 76 6.47 -6.12 17.17
CA ASP A 76 7.76 -6.30 17.88
C ASP A 76 8.80 -5.23 17.49
N SER A 77 8.38 -3.96 17.42
CA SER A 77 9.22 -2.83 16.98
C SER A 77 9.24 -1.69 18.00
N ILE A 78 10.30 -0.88 17.98
CA ILE A 78 10.46 0.29 18.85
C ILE A 78 10.65 1.51 17.96
N LEU A 79 9.64 2.36 17.82
CA LEU A 79 9.67 3.48 16.90
C LEU A 79 9.58 4.79 17.67
N GLU A 80 10.24 5.82 17.17
CA GLU A 80 10.09 7.16 17.73
C GLU A 80 8.67 7.67 17.42
N TYR A 81 8.22 7.51 16.18
CA TYR A 81 6.91 7.89 15.69
C TYR A 81 6.47 7.04 14.49
N LEU A 82 5.17 7.04 14.18
CA LEU A 82 4.68 6.61 12.87
C LEU A 82 4.70 7.79 11.89
N PRO A 83 5.40 7.67 10.75
CA PRO A 83 5.32 8.68 9.70
C PRO A 83 3.89 8.82 9.17
N HIS A 84 3.34 10.04 9.14
CA HIS A 84 2.01 10.34 8.64
C HIS A 84 1.85 9.96 7.16
N GLU A 85 2.95 10.00 6.38
CA GLU A 85 2.94 9.64 4.96
C GLU A 85 2.53 8.18 4.73
N ILE A 86 2.66 7.33 5.74
CA ILE A 86 2.20 5.94 5.69
C ILE A 86 0.70 5.90 5.37
N ILE A 87 -0.07 6.73 6.07
CA ILE A 87 -1.53 6.81 5.93
C ILE A 87 -1.90 7.65 4.70
N ASP A 88 -1.14 8.71 4.43
CA ASP A 88 -1.50 9.65 3.37
C ASP A 88 -1.13 9.18 1.96
N SER A 89 -0.07 8.38 1.81
CA SER A 89 0.48 8.00 0.50
C SER A 89 0.16 6.58 0.04
N VAL A 90 -0.23 5.69 0.96
CA VAL A 90 -0.49 4.28 0.65
C VAL A 90 -1.92 3.93 1.02
N ARG A 91 -2.61 3.27 0.08
CA ARG A 91 -3.98 2.80 0.32
C ARG A 91 -3.93 1.59 1.23
N MET A 92 -4.43 1.77 2.46
CA MET A 92 -4.65 0.67 3.38
C MET A 92 -6.00 0.77 4.07
N ARG A 93 -6.63 -0.37 4.38
CA ARG A 93 -7.88 -0.39 5.16
C ARG A 93 -7.61 -0.43 6.66
N GLU A 94 -6.64 -1.22 7.09
CA GLU A 94 -6.35 -1.42 8.50
C GLU A 94 -4.85 -1.29 8.78
N LEU A 95 -4.53 -0.56 9.86
CA LEU A 95 -3.20 -0.51 10.44
C LEU A 95 -3.24 -1.16 11.83
N GLN A 96 -2.39 -2.15 12.06
CA GLN A 96 -2.27 -2.87 13.33
C GLN A 96 -0.89 -2.65 13.91
N LEU A 97 -0.83 -2.15 15.14
CA LEU A 97 0.38 -2.03 15.94
C LEU A 97 0.31 -3.08 17.04
N LYS A 98 1.27 -4.02 17.07
CA LYS A 98 1.30 -5.13 18.02
C LYS A 98 2.62 -5.14 18.77
N LYS A 99 2.61 -5.18 20.10
CA LYS A 99 3.87 -5.23 20.89
C LYS A 99 4.88 -4.18 20.44
N THR A 100 4.37 -2.99 20.13
CA THR A 100 5.15 -1.92 19.51
C THR A 100 5.25 -0.77 20.50
N THR A 101 6.47 -0.29 20.73
CA THR A 101 6.71 0.89 21.56
C THR A 101 6.77 2.12 20.66
N LEU A 102 6.08 3.19 21.06
CA LEU A 102 6.06 4.47 20.36
C LEU A 102 6.37 5.61 21.35
N GLN A 103 7.28 6.52 21.03
CA GLN A 103 7.41 7.75 21.83
C GLN A 103 6.26 8.72 21.52
N GLN A 104 5.86 8.79 20.24
CA GLN A 104 4.72 9.56 19.77
C GLN A 104 3.90 8.74 18.77
N ALA A 105 2.59 8.99 18.71
CA ALA A 105 1.71 8.29 17.77
C ALA A 105 2.09 8.56 16.30
N PHE A 106 2.20 9.83 15.91
CA PHE A 106 2.60 10.25 14.57
C PHE A 106 3.54 11.45 14.61
N ASP A 107 4.42 11.61 13.63
CA ASP A 107 5.24 12.81 13.45
C ASP A 107 4.39 14.07 13.20
N GLN A 108 3.31 13.91 12.44
CA GLN A 108 2.31 14.93 12.11
C GLN A 108 0.92 14.30 12.09
N THR A 109 -0.13 15.11 12.16
CA THR A 109 -1.50 14.59 12.04
C THR A 109 -1.74 14.13 10.60
N PRO A 110 -2.06 12.84 10.36
CA PRO A 110 -2.34 12.35 9.01
C PRO A 110 -3.58 13.00 8.42
N LEU A 111 -3.51 13.39 7.14
CA LEU A 111 -4.63 14.02 6.44
C LEU A 111 -5.71 13.00 6.07
N ALA A 112 -5.32 11.76 5.83
CA ALA A 112 -6.20 10.68 5.37
C ALA A 112 -6.58 9.70 6.49
N LEU A 113 -6.55 10.12 7.76
CA LEU A 113 -6.91 9.24 8.88
C LEU A 113 -8.34 8.69 8.76
N ASP A 114 -9.26 9.49 8.23
CA ASP A 114 -10.66 9.10 7.98
C ASP A 114 -10.81 8.02 6.89
N SER A 115 -9.78 7.80 6.07
CA SER A 115 -9.78 6.75 5.05
C SER A 115 -9.45 5.36 5.62
N LEU A 116 -8.87 5.33 6.82
CA LEU A 116 -8.55 4.11 7.54
C LEU A 116 -9.85 3.55 8.15
N HIS A 117 -10.16 2.29 7.88
CA HIS A 117 -11.30 1.62 8.49
C HIS A 117 -11.06 1.37 9.98
N ALA A 118 -9.84 0.95 10.33
CA ALA A 118 -9.46 0.66 11.71
C ALA A 118 -7.97 0.91 11.96
N LEU A 119 -7.68 1.60 13.07
CA LEU A 119 -6.37 1.62 13.72
C LEU A 119 -6.46 0.72 14.95
N ILE A 120 -5.82 -0.44 14.89
CA ILE A 120 -5.82 -1.42 15.97
C ILE A 120 -4.50 -1.33 16.72
N ILE A 121 -4.61 -1.15 18.02
CA ILE A 121 -3.48 -0.96 18.92
C ILE A 121 -3.56 -2.06 19.97
N ASP A 122 -2.60 -2.98 19.93
CA ASP A 122 -2.52 -4.13 20.83
C ASP A 122 -1.15 -4.17 21.51
N ASP A 123 -1.15 -4.17 22.84
CA ASP A 123 0.06 -4.21 23.67
C ASP A 123 1.08 -3.11 23.29
N ILE A 124 0.69 -1.83 23.41
CA ILE A 124 1.61 -0.70 23.19
C ILE A 124 2.13 -0.10 24.48
N THR A 125 3.39 0.34 24.45
CA THR A 125 3.97 1.21 25.47
C THR A 125 4.23 2.57 24.85
N ILE A 126 3.69 3.63 25.47
CA ILE A 126 4.01 5.01 25.11
C ILE A 126 4.99 5.55 26.15
N GLU A 127 6.24 5.77 25.74
CA GLU A 127 7.25 6.37 26.61
C GLU A 127 7.06 7.88 26.67
N ARG A 128 7.02 8.44 27.89
CA ARG A 128 6.78 9.85 28.19
C ARG A 128 8.07 10.62 28.45
#